data_AF-A0A0M9E0I3-F1
#
_entry.id   AF-A0A0M9E0I3-F1
#
_cell.length_a   1.000
_cell.length_b   1.000
_cell.length_c   1.000
_cell.angle_alpha   90.00
_cell.angle_beta   90.00
_cell.angle_gamma   90.00
#
_symmetry.space_group_name_H-M   'P 1'
#
loop_
_entity.id
_entity.type
_entity.pdbx_description
1 polymer ?
#
loop_
_entity_poly.entity_id
_entity_poly.type
_entity_poly.pdbx_seq_one_letter_code
_entity_poly.pdbx_strand_id
1 'polypeptide(L)'
;MFNIVMADIIGNMEPGALKAMMTGDVGFKVTSEIMLVFSVIQEVPIAMIVLSRVLKYKANRLANIIAGVITIVYVIGGGEPILSYFFFATMEVLCALLIIWYAWKWAKPEE
;
A
#
# COMPACT_ATOMS: atom_id res chain seq x y z
N MET A 1 0.31 -3.41 -4.48
CA MET A 1 -0.68 -2.33 -4.72
C MET A 1 -1.81 -2.69 -5.67
N PHE A 2 -1.63 -3.42 -6.79
CA PHE A 2 -2.79 -3.86 -7.59
C PHE A 2 -3.83 -4.64 -6.78
N ASN A 3 -3.37 -5.42 -5.81
CA ASN A 3 -4.20 -6.19 -4.89
C ASN A 3 -5.14 -5.31 -4.05
N ILE A 4 -4.64 -4.22 -3.47
CA ILE A 4 -5.46 -3.27 -2.69
C ILE A 4 -6.41 -2.48 -3.57
N VAL A 5 -6.00 -2.12 -4.80
CA VAL A 5 -6.93 -1.50 -5.77
C VAL A 5 -8.13 -2.42 -6.05
N MET A 6 -7.91 -3.73 -6.16
CA MET A 6 -9.01 -4.69 -6.33
C MET A 6 -9.87 -4.80 -5.07
N ALA A 7 -9.26 -4.72 -3.88
CA ALA A 7 -9.99 -4.67 -2.61
C ALA A 7 -10.93 -3.46 -2.56
N ASP A 8 -10.45 -2.29 -2.99
CA ASP A 8 -11.24 -1.06 -3.03
C ASP A 8 -12.38 -1.18 -4.05
N ILE A 9 -12.10 -1.68 -5.26
CA ILE A 9 -13.14 -1.89 -6.29
C ILE A 9 -14.26 -2.79 -5.76
N ILE A 10 -13.92 -3.92 -5.12
CA ILE A 10 -14.89 -4.85 -4.58
C ILE A 10 -15.62 -4.26 -3.37
N GLY A 11 -14.91 -3.57 -2.46
CA GLY A 11 -15.52 -2.89 -1.31
C GLY A 11 -16.53 -1.82 -1.74
N ASN A 12 -16.24 -1.11 -2.83
CA ASN A 12 -17.13 -0.08 -3.37
C ASN A 12 -18.42 -0.64 -3.99
N MET A 13 -18.51 -1.97 -4.20
CA MET A 13 -19.73 -2.64 -4.65
C MET A 13 -20.66 -3.04 -3.49
N GLU A 14 -20.23 -2.89 -2.23
CA GLU A 14 -21.06 -3.21 -1.07
C GLU A 14 -22.25 -2.23 -0.94
N PRO A 15 -23.39 -2.71 -0.41
CA PRO A 15 -24.55 -1.86 -0.19
C PRO A 15 -24.21 -0.66 0.72
N GLY A 16 -24.49 0.55 0.23
CA GLY A 16 -24.26 1.79 0.99
C GLY A 16 -22.95 2.51 0.66
N ALA A 17 -21.96 1.85 0.06
CA ALA A 17 -20.69 2.46 -0.34
C ALA A 17 -20.89 3.63 -1.33
N LEU A 18 -21.73 3.44 -2.36
CA LEU A 18 -22.04 4.49 -3.33
C LEU A 18 -22.67 5.73 -2.65
N LYS A 19 -23.55 5.52 -1.66
CA LYS A 19 -24.18 6.61 -0.93
C LYS A 19 -23.15 7.38 -0.09
N ALA A 20 -22.25 6.67 0.60
CA ALA A 20 -21.15 7.25 1.37
C ALA A 20 -20.22 8.11 0.50
N MET A 21 -19.89 7.62 -0.70
CA MET A 21 -19.11 8.37 -1.69
C MET A 21 -19.82 9.65 -2.17
N MET A 22 -21.12 9.57 -2.47
CA MET A 22 -21.90 10.74 -2.90
C MET A 22 -22.01 11.80 -1.82
N THR A 23 -22.04 11.40 -0.54
CA THR A 23 -22.05 12.33 0.59
C THR A 23 -20.65 12.82 0.99
N GLY A 24 -19.60 12.23 0.41
CA GLY A 24 -18.20 12.56 0.74
C GLY A 24 -17.79 12.14 2.16
N ASP A 25 -18.52 11.20 2.75
CA ASP A 25 -18.32 10.73 4.12
C ASP A 25 -18.20 9.19 4.10
N VAL A 26 -16.96 8.72 4.03
CA VAL A 26 -16.57 7.31 3.97
C VAL A 26 -15.91 6.86 5.28
N GLY A 27 -16.37 7.42 6.41
CA GLY A 27 -15.74 7.28 7.72
C GLY A 27 -14.77 8.42 8.07
N PHE A 28 -14.44 9.24 7.07
CA PHE A 28 -13.80 10.56 7.23
C PHE A 28 -14.24 11.45 6.07
N LYS A 29 -14.10 12.78 6.25
CA LYS A 29 -14.40 13.74 5.20
C LYS A 29 -13.39 13.63 4.06
N VAL A 30 -13.89 13.37 2.86
CA VAL A 30 -13.07 13.38 1.65
C VAL A 30 -12.71 14.82 1.32
N THR A 31 -11.45 15.20 1.56
CA THR A 31 -10.89 16.50 1.16
C THR A 31 -9.90 16.30 0.01
N SER A 32 -9.71 17.33 -0.82
CA SER A 32 -8.74 17.29 -1.93
C SER A 32 -7.32 16.98 -1.46
N GLU A 33 -6.96 17.44 -0.26
CA GLU A 33 -5.64 17.20 0.34
C GLU A 33 -5.44 15.72 0.69
N ILE A 34 -6.44 15.07 1.30
CA ILE A 34 -6.37 13.64 1.64
C ILE A 34 -6.30 12.80 0.36
N MET A 35 -7.07 13.15 -0.68
CA MET A 35 -7.01 12.46 -1.97
C MET A 35 -5.63 12.58 -2.63
N LEU A 36 -4.98 13.74 -2.53
CA LEU A 36 -3.62 13.92 -3.02
C LEU A 36 -2.64 13.03 -2.26
N VAL A 37 -2.75 12.95 -0.93
CA VAL A 37 -1.90 12.08 -0.10
C VAL A 37 -2.05 10.62 -0.53
N PHE A 38 -3.27 10.12 -0.70
CA PHE A 38 -3.50 8.75 -1.17
C PHE A 38 -2.95 8.52 -2.58
N SER A 39 -3.10 9.48 -3.49
CA SER A 39 -2.55 9.40 -4.84
C SER A 39 -1.02 9.26 -4.82
N VAL A 40 -0.34 10.03 -3.97
CA VAL A 40 1.12 9.96 -3.82
C VAL A 40 1.57 8.62 -3.23
N ILE A 41 0.85 8.09 -2.22
CA ILE A 41 1.16 6.77 -1.65
C ILE A 41 1.02 5.68 -2.71
N GLN A 42 0.04 5.79 -3.60
CA GLN A 42 -0.21 4.82 -4.66
C GLN A 42 0.92 4.76 -5.71
N GLU A 43 1.72 5.82 -5.85
CA GLU A 43 2.88 5.90 -6.76
C GLU A 43 4.14 5.25 -6.19
N VAL A 44 4.18 4.96 -4.88
CA VAL A 44 5.34 4.33 -4.21
C VAL A 44 5.86 3.08 -4.93
N PRO A 45 5.03 2.12 -5.39
CA PRO A 45 5.52 0.94 -6.09
C PRO A 45 6.17 1.27 -7.43
N ILE A 46 5.60 2.22 -8.17
CA ILE A 46 6.13 2.65 -9.48
C ILE A 46 7.49 3.32 -9.27
N ALA A 47 7.58 4.21 -8.28
CA ALA A 47 8.85 4.81 -7.88
C ALA A 47 9.88 3.74 -7.47
N MET A 48 9.47 2.72 -6.71
CA MET A 48 10.36 1.65 -6.24
C MET A 48 10.90 0.77 -7.37
N ILE A 49 10.21 0.63 -8.50
CA ILE A 49 10.73 -0.05 -9.69
C ILE A 49 11.98 0.68 -10.22
N VAL A 50 11.91 2.00 -10.33
CA VAL A 50 13.02 2.83 -10.82
C VAL A 50 14.13 2.91 -9.77
N LEU A 51 13.77 3.17 -8.51
CA LEU A 51 14.73 3.30 -7.40
C LEU A 51 15.53 2.02 -7.18
N SER A 52 14.92 0.85 -7.34
CA SER A 52 15.62 -0.44 -7.22
C SER A 52 16.70 -0.66 -8.28
N ARG A 53 16.63 0.07 -9.41
CA ARG A 53 17.63 0.01 -10.48
C ARG A 53 18.75 1.04 -10.33
N VAL A 54 18.45 2.18 -9.70
CA VAL A 54 19.37 3.33 -9.63
C VAL A 54 20.11 3.38 -8.28
N LEU A 55 19.47 2.95 -7.19
CA LEU A 55 20.05 3.05 -5.86
C LEU A 55 21.14 2.00 -5.60
N LYS A 56 22.22 2.45 -4.96
CA LYS A 56 23.25 1.56 -4.42
C LYS A 56 22.66 0.66 -3.33
N TYR A 57 23.28 -0.49 -3.14
CA TYR A 57 22.87 -1.56 -2.23
C TYR A 57 22.27 -1.11 -0.89
N LYS A 58 23.01 -0.30 -0.11
CA LYS A 58 22.57 0.16 1.21
C LYS A 58 21.31 1.03 1.15
N ALA A 59 21.22 1.92 0.16
CA ALA A 59 20.09 2.82 -0.01
C ALA A 59 18.86 2.06 -0.52
N ASN A 60 19.04 1.12 -1.44
CA ASN A 60 17.96 0.27 -1.93
C ASN A 60 17.35 -0.58 -0.81
N ARG A 61 18.19 -1.13 0.07
CA ARG A 61 17.74 -1.88 1.25
C ARG A 61 16.87 -1.03 2.17
N LEU A 62 17.30 0.18 2.50
CA LEU A 62 16.53 1.08 3.35
C LEU A 62 15.22 1.51 2.67
N ALA A 63 15.26 1.84 1.38
CA ALA A 63 14.08 2.23 0.61
C ALA A 63 13.02 1.12 0.57
N ASN A 64 13.41 -0.14 0.35
CA ASN A 64 12.46 -1.27 0.36
C ASN A 64 11.84 -1.50 1.74
N ILE A 65 12.61 -1.35 2.82
CA ILE A 65 12.08 -1.48 4.19
C ILE A 65 11.07 -0.37 4.47
N ILE A 66 11.43 0.89 4.18
CA ILE A 66 10.55 2.04 4.39
C ILE A 66 9.27 1.89 3.57
N ALA A 67 9.38 1.55 2.28
CA ALA A 67 8.23 1.35 1.41
C ALA A 67 7.33 0.22 1.93
N GLY A 68 7.90 -0.91 2.36
CA GLY A 68 7.14 -2.00 2.96
C GLY A 68 6.37 -1.59 4.22
N VAL A 69 7.01 -0.83 5.12
CA VAL A 69 6.36 -0.32 6.34
C VAL A 69 5.22 0.64 6.00
N ILE A 70 5.45 1.59 5.08
CA ILE A 70 4.40 2.52 4.63
C ILE A 70 3.21 1.76 4.06
N THR A 71 3.45 0.75 3.20
CA THR A 71 2.38 -0.08 2.65
C THR A 71 1.58 -0.79 3.74
N ILE A 72 2.24 -1.38 4.74
CA ILE A 72 1.56 -2.06 5.85
C ILE A 72 0.68 -1.08 6.63
N VAL A 73 1.20 0.09 6.98
CA VAL A 73 0.45 1.13 7.71
C VAL A 73 -0.75 1.60 6.89
N TYR A 74 -0.56 1.82 5.59
CA TYR A 74 -1.62 2.25 4.67
C TYR A 74 -2.75 1.21 4.59
N VAL A 75 -2.41 -0.06 4.42
CA VAL A 75 -3.38 -1.16 4.31
C VAL A 75 -4.13 -1.39 5.62
N ILE A 76 -3.45 -1.32 6.76
CA ILE A 76 -4.13 -1.52 8.04
C ILE A 76 -5.03 -0.32 8.39
N GLY A 77 -4.63 0.90 8.00
CA GLY A 77 -5.36 2.12 8.34
C GLY A 77 -6.52 2.47 7.39
N GLY A 78 -6.49 2.01 6.14
CA GLY A 78 -7.45 2.44 5.11
C GLY A 78 -8.67 1.56 4.91
N GLY A 79 -8.69 0.36 5.48
CA GLY A 79 -9.67 -0.66 5.17
C GLY A 79 -11.01 -0.57 5.88
N GLU A 80 -12.10 -0.76 5.14
CA GLU A 80 -13.36 -1.14 5.76
C GLU A 80 -13.30 -2.61 6.25
N PRO A 81 -13.88 -2.93 7.42
CA PRO A 81 -13.81 -4.25 8.04
C PRO A 81 -14.72 -5.29 7.36
N ILE A 82 -14.56 -5.46 6.05
CA ILE A 82 -15.30 -6.40 5.21
C ILE A 82 -14.43 -7.64 4.98
N LEU A 83 -15.06 -8.81 4.84
CA LEU A 83 -14.36 -10.09 4.67
C LEU A 83 -13.43 -10.11 3.45
N SER A 84 -13.88 -9.55 2.32
CA SER A 84 -13.07 -9.41 1.10
C SER A 84 -11.84 -8.56 1.36
N TYR A 85 -12.00 -7.42 2.05
CA TYR A 85 -10.89 -6.55 2.41
C TYR A 85 -9.86 -7.27 3.29
N PHE A 86 -10.29 -8.00 4.33
CA PHE A 86 -9.37 -8.76 5.18
C PHE A 86 -8.52 -9.76 4.39
N PHE A 87 -9.11 -10.45 3.40
CA PHE A 87 -8.37 -11.37 2.55
C PHE A 87 -7.29 -10.63 1.75
N PHE A 88 -7.65 -9.56 1.04
CA PHE A 88 -6.70 -8.77 0.26
C PHE A 88 -5.63 -8.12 1.13
N ALA A 89 -6.02 -7.52 2.25
CA ALA A 89 -5.12 -6.89 3.21
C ALA A 89 -4.11 -7.89 3.79
N THR A 90 -4.56 -9.08 4.16
CA THR A 90 -3.67 -10.14 4.66
C THR A 90 -2.62 -10.51 3.62
N MET A 91 -3.03 -10.70 2.36
CA MET A 91 -2.10 -11.03 1.27
C MET A 91 -1.11 -9.89 1.00
N GLU A 92 -1.57 -8.63 0.97
CA GLU A 92 -0.68 -7.47 0.76
C GLU A 92 0.33 -7.33 1.90
N VAL A 93 -0.11 -7.49 3.15
CA VAL A 93 0.76 -7.43 4.34
C VAL A 93 1.80 -8.56 4.31
N LEU A 94 1.40 -9.79 3.96
CA LEU A 94 2.33 -10.90 3.81
C LEU A 94 3.39 -10.61 2.74
N CYS A 95 2.98 -10.08 1.57
CA CYS A 95 3.92 -9.68 0.53
C CYS A 95 4.87 -8.57 0.99
N ALA A 96 4.36 -7.55 1.69
CA ALA A 96 5.18 -6.46 2.23
C ALA A 96 6.19 -6.96 3.28
N LEU A 97 5.77 -7.87 4.17
CA LEU A 97 6.67 -8.51 5.14
C LEU A 97 7.76 -9.34 4.44
N LEU A 98 7.42 -10.05 3.37
CA LEU A 98 8.41 -10.76 2.56
C LEU A 98 9.40 -9.80 1.92
N ILE A 99 8.96 -8.68 1.36
CA ILE A 99 9.86 -7.65 0.80
C ILE A 99 10.81 -7.12 1.87
N ILE A 100 10.29 -6.76 3.05
CA ILE A 100 11.11 -6.28 4.18
C ILE A 100 12.11 -7.36 4.58
N TRP A 101 11.67 -8.61 4.71
CA TRP A 101 12.52 -9.73 5.09
C TRP A 101 13.62 -10.00 4.07
N TYR A 102 13.29 -10.01 2.78
CA TYR A 102 14.28 -10.16 1.70
C TYR A 102 15.26 -8.99 1.68
N ALA A 103 14.80 -7.75 1.81
CA ALA A 103 15.68 -6.59 1.92
C ALA A 103 16.60 -6.69 3.15
N TRP A 104 16.09 -7.20 4.27
CA TRP A 104 16.87 -7.35 5.50
C TRP A 104 17.91 -8.47 5.41
N LYS A 105 17.52 -9.63 4.86
CA LYS A 105 18.37 -10.82 4.67
C LYS A 105 19.35 -10.68 3.50
N TRP A 106 19.11 -9.76 2.57
CA TRP A 106 20.09 -9.44 1.55
C TRP A 106 21.41 -9.08 2.26
N ALA A 107 22.42 -9.93 2.07
CA ALA A 107 23.81 -9.68 2.46
C ALA A 107 24.53 -9.14 1.23
N LYS A 108 25.46 -8.19 1.43
CA LYS A 108 26.21 -7.57 0.34
C LYS A 108 26.70 -8.66 -0.64
N PRO A 109 26.51 -8.50 -1.95
CA PRO A 109 27.36 -9.23 -2.89
C PRO A 109 28.80 -8.91 -2.50
N GLU A 110 29.61 -9.94 -2.22
CA GLU A 110 31.06 -9.79 -2.09
C GLU A 110 31.54 -9.11 -3.39
N GLU A 111 32.19 -7.95 -3.25
CA GLU A 111 32.96 -7.33 -4.34
C GLU A 111 34.25 -8.11 -4.59
#